data_AF-A0A819IYN5-F1
#
_entry.id   AF-A0A819IYN5-F1
#
_cell.length_a   1.000
_cell.length_b   1.000
_cell.length_c   1.000
_cell.angle_alpha   90.00
_cell.angle_beta   90.00
_cell.angle_gamma   90.00
#
_symmetry.space_group_name_H-M   'P 1'
#
loop_
_entity.id
_entity.type
_entity.pdbx_description
1 polymer ?
#
loop_
_entity_poly.entity_id
_entity_poly.type
_entity_poly.pdbx_seq_one_letter_code
_entity_poly.pdbx_strand_id
1 'polypeptide(L)'
;MEIIISSIINDLKLDNEEITNIYNYGSWVYGTNHEKSDRDFLFITNIKNENERKSLKFEDDFDYFHSFDLRRLNNCDVTIHSCENFELLLEKNYMLAVECLFYPNEFIIRNNIDYKTIYLTKYYNSLRLKQVIFYENNHSFKYVMDDDDDNEINSHSYINPTIDQFLCNAIQTTTIDEDRLLKYLFHGLRYLDIGEQLIRTKSIHNFKRISYILFHIKDIYINNNKNMDFVIDYMKTKQ
;
A
#
# COMPACT_ATOMS: atom_id res chain seq x y z
N MET A 1 6.42 -16.26 10.48
CA MET A 1 6.54 -14.79 10.47
C MET A 1 7.71 -14.33 11.34
N GLU A 2 7.81 -14.78 12.59
CA GLU A 2 8.89 -14.38 13.51
C GLU A 2 10.31 -14.59 12.96
N ILE A 3 10.60 -15.76 12.36
CA ILE A 3 11.92 -16.05 11.76
C ILE A 3 12.29 -15.02 10.66
N ILE A 4 11.31 -14.65 9.83
CA ILE A 4 11.52 -13.65 8.75
C ILE A 4 11.84 -12.29 9.36
N ILE A 5 11.07 -11.88 10.38
CA ILE A 5 11.26 -10.59 11.05
C ILE A 5 12.61 -10.54 11.77
N SER A 6 13.03 -11.60 12.46
CA SER A 6 14.35 -11.67 13.07
C SER A 6 15.48 -11.56 12.03
N SER A 7 15.34 -12.18 10.86
CA SER A 7 16.30 -12.01 9.76
C SER A 7 16.35 -10.56 9.29
N ILE A 8 15.19 -9.94 9.02
CA ILE A 8 15.08 -8.55 8.59
C ILE A 8 15.77 -7.61 9.59
N ILE A 9 15.51 -7.76 10.89
CA ILE A 9 16.11 -6.93 11.94
C ILE A 9 17.64 -7.06 11.92
N ASN A 10 18.15 -8.29 11.80
CA ASN A 10 19.59 -8.55 11.74
C ASN A 10 20.23 -7.97 10.47
N ASP A 11 19.61 -8.21 9.31
CA ASP A 11 20.11 -7.79 8.00
C ASP A 11 20.13 -6.26 7.87
N LEU A 12 19.10 -5.59 8.41
CA LEU A 12 19.02 -4.12 8.45
C LEU A 12 19.81 -3.50 9.61
N LYS A 13 20.42 -4.32 10.48
CA LYS A 13 21.15 -3.90 11.68
C LYS A 13 20.34 -2.97 12.58
N LEU A 14 19.05 -3.28 12.73
CA LEU A 14 18.15 -2.52 13.60
C LEU A 14 18.27 -3.01 15.03
N ASP A 15 18.13 -2.10 15.99
CA ASP A 15 17.97 -2.48 17.38
C ASP A 15 16.54 -2.98 17.61
N ASN A 16 16.41 -4.26 17.95
CA ASN A 16 15.13 -4.89 18.22
C ASN A 16 14.38 -4.23 19.40
N GLU A 17 15.11 -3.67 20.37
CA GLU A 17 14.53 -2.98 21.53
C GLU A 17 13.92 -1.63 21.16
N GLU A 18 14.39 -1.00 20.07
CA GLU A 18 13.83 0.26 19.60
C GLU A 18 12.56 0.07 18.76
N ILE A 19 12.32 -1.13 18.19
CA ILE A 19 11.13 -1.38 17.37
C ILE A 19 9.89 -1.55 18.26
N THR A 20 8.96 -0.61 18.16
CA THR A 20 7.72 -0.57 18.95
C THR A 20 6.60 -1.35 18.28
N ASN A 21 6.39 -1.16 16.98
CA ASN A 21 5.31 -1.79 16.24
C ASN A 21 5.80 -2.30 14.88
N ILE A 22 5.17 -3.37 14.40
CA ILE A 22 5.44 -3.98 13.09
C ILE A 22 4.12 -4.41 12.48
N TYR A 23 3.85 -3.95 11.26
CA TYR A 23 2.70 -4.36 10.46
C TYR A 23 3.15 -5.02 9.16
N ASN A 24 2.49 -6.09 8.74
CA ASN A 24 2.56 -6.57 7.36
C ASN A 24 1.45 -5.87 6.56
N TYR A 25 1.81 -5.12 5.52
CA TYR A 25 0.84 -4.42 4.67
C TYR A 25 0.86 -4.97 3.24
N GLY A 26 0.12 -4.32 2.35
CA GLY A 26 0.18 -4.63 0.94
C GLY A 26 -0.74 -5.77 0.51
N SER A 27 -0.42 -6.35 -0.64
CA SER A 27 -1.29 -7.28 -1.39
C SER A 27 -1.81 -8.46 -0.57
N TRP A 28 -1.04 -8.93 0.43
CA TRP A 28 -1.41 -10.02 1.33
C TRP A 28 -2.57 -9.69 2.26
N VAL A 29 -2.66 -8.43 2.70
CA VAL A 29 -3.79 -7.95 3.52
C VAL A 29 -5.06 -7.90 2.69
N TYR A 30 -4.96 -7.35 1.48
CA TYR A 30 -6.12 -7.16 0.59
C TYR A 30 -6.52 -8.44 -0.14
N GLY A 31 -5.76 -9.54 -0.03
CA GLY A 31 -6.02 -10.80 -0.74
C GLY A 31 -5.88 -10.68 -2.25
N THR A 32 -5.03 -9.76 -2.72
CA THR A 32 -4.68 -9.58 -4.13
C THR A 32 -3.27 -10.05 -4.44
N ASN A 33 -2.63 -10.74 -3.49
CA ASN A 33 -1.30 -11.33 -3.64
C ASN A 33 -1.34 -12.59 -4.51
N HIS A 34 -0.17 -12.96 -5.03
CA HIS A 34 0.12 -14.22 -5.71
C HIS A 34 1.44 -14.81 -5.20
N GLU A 35 1.84 -15.96 -5.70
CA GLU A 35 3.01 -16.71 -5.23
C GLU A 35 4.35 -15.95 -5.33
N LYS A 36 4.43 -14.96 -6.23
CA LYS A 36 5.61 -14.13 -6.44
C LYS A 36 5.48 -12.74 -5.80
N SER A 37 4.38 -12.45 -5.09
CA SER A 37 4.23 -11.17 -4.41
C SER A 37 5.27 -11.04 -3.30
N ASP A 38 5.90 -9.89 -3.27
CA ASP A 38 6.73 -9.41 -2.18
C ASP A 38 5.92 -9.27 -0.87
N ARG A 39 6.66 -9.07 0.21
CA ARG A 39 6.11 -8.83 1.55
C ARG A 39 6.46 -7.42 1.97
N ASP A 40 5.44 -6.60 2.12
CA ASP A 40 5.60 -5.25 2.64
C ASP A 40 5.50 -5.23 4.16
N PHE A 41 6.43 -4.53 4.81
CA PHE A 41 6.44 -4.34 6.26
C PHE A 41 6.61 -2.88 6.64
N LEU A 42 5.84 -2.45 7.65
CA LEU A 42 5.95 -1.13 8.26
C LEU A 42 6.50 -1.28 9.67
N PHE A 43 7.69 -0.74 9.90
CA PHE A 43 8.38 -0.75 11.19
C PHE A 43 8.26 0.63 11.82
N ILE A 44 7.86 0.66 13.09
CA ILE A 44 7.86 1.88 13.90
C ILE A 44 8.92 1.72 14.98
N THR A 45 9.80 2.71 15.08
CA THR A 45 10.98 2.68 15.95
C THR A 45 11.02 3.88 16.87
N ASN A 46 11.34 3.66 18.13
CA ASN A 46 11.69 4.71 19.09
C ASN A 46 13.19 4.97 19.04
N ILE A 47 13.68 5.50 17.91
CA ILE A 47 15.11 5.79 17.67
C ILE A 47 15.59 6.73 18.76
N LYS A 48 16.53 6.32 19.61
CA LYS A 48 17.02 7.19 20.71
C LYS A 48 18.00 8.25 20.22
N ASN A 49 18.73 7.98 19.14
CA ASN A 49 19.69 8.91 18.57
C ASN A 49 19.02 9.93 17.64
N GLU A 50 18.88 11.17 18.10
CA GLU A 50 18.25 12.25 17.30
C GLU A 50 18.94 12.48 15.95
N ASN A 51 20.24 12.21 15.82
CA ASN A 51 20.97 12.37 14.55
C ASN A 51 20.60 11.31 13.49
N GLU A 52 20.00 10.19 13.90
CA GLU A 52 19.52 9.14 13.00
C GLU A 52 18.03 9.34 12.63
N ARG A 53 17.32 10.24 13.33
CA ARG A 53 15.94 10.58 13.03
C ARG A 53 15.87 11.45 11.79
N LYS A 54 15.54 10.86 10.64
CA LYS A 54 15.12 11.61 9.47
C LYS A 54 13.71 12.16 9.71
N SER A 55 13.57 13.47 9.86
CA SER A 55 12.24 14.10 9.97
C SER A 55 11.51 14.05 8.63
N LEU A 56 10.24 13.69 8.65
CA LEU A 56 9.37 13.83 7.48
C LEU A 56 9.22 15.32 7.13
N LYS A 57 9.38 15.63 5.85
CA LYS A 57 9.09 16.95 5.27
C LYS A 57 7.97 16.79 4.26
N PHE A 58 6.99 17.69 4.35
CA PHE A 58 5.89 17.79 3.41
C PHE A 58 6.06 19.08 2.62
N GLU A 59 5.95 19.02 1.29
CA GLU A 59 5.95 20.22 0.46
C GLU A 59 4.59 20.92 0.52
N ASP A 60 3.50 20.14 0.56
CA ASP A 60 2.15 20.65 0.80
C ASP A 60 1.36 19.79 1.80
N ASP A 61 0.11 20.19 2.09
CA ASP A 61 -0.67 19.53 3.14
C ASP A 61 -1.17 18.13 2.75
N PHE A 62 -1.34 17.85 1.46
CA PHE A 62 -1.80 16.57 0.92
C PHE A 62 -0.70 15.75 0.25
N ASP A 63 0.48 16.34 0.09
CA ASP A 63 1.58 15.76 -0.66
C ASP A 63 2.00 14.42 -0.06
N TYR A 64 2.21 13.48 -0.96
CA TYR A 64 2.80 12.20 -0.62
C TYR A 64 4.30 12.42 -0.47
N PHE A 65 4.83 12.07 0.69
CA PHE A 65 6.26 12.15 0.95
C PHE A 65 7.05 11.36 -0.08
N HIS A 66 8.03 12.01 -0.68
CA HIS A 66 8.99 11.34 -1.56
C HIS A 66 10.19 10.75 -0.80
N SER A 67 10.23 10.86 0.55
CA SER A 67 11.32 10.30 1.36
C SER A 67 10.82 9.51 2.57
N PHE A 68 10.63 8.22 2.37
CA PHE A 68 10.54 7.23 3.46
C PHE A 68 11.79 6.35 3.43
N ASP A 69 12.21 5.85 4.60
CA ASP A 69 13.32 4.88 4.68
C ASP A 69 12.79 3.52 4.21
N LEU A 70 12.74 3.34 2.89
CA LEU A 70 12.44 2.08 2.24
C LEU A 70 13.72 1.27 2.11
N ARG A 71 13.74 0.09 2.73
CA ARG A 71 14.84 -0.86 2.62
C ARG A 71 14.33 -2.14 1.97
N ARG A 72 14.87 -2.45 0.80
CA ARG A 72 14.53 -3.66 0.04
C ARG A 72 15.47 -4.80 0.41
N LEU A 73 14.90 -5.92 0.82
CA LEU A 73 15.61 -7.15 1.20
C LEU A 73 14.99 -8.35 0.48
N ASN A 74 15.64 -8.84 -0.57
CA ASN A 74 15.12 -9.95 -1.38
C ASN A 74 13.67 -9.69 -1.84
N ASN A 75 12.71 -10.50 -1.35
CA ASN A 75 11.27 -10.37 -1.64
C ASN A 75 10.52 -9.60 -0.54
N CYS A 76 11.19 -8.70 0.18
CA CYS A 76 10.59 -7.89 1.25
C CYS A 76 10.92 -6.41 1.07
N ASP A 77 9.92 -5.57 1.23
CA ASP A 77 10.05 -4.12 1.27
C ASP A 77 9.73 -3.66 2.70
N VAL A 78 10.69 -2.98 3.33
CA VAL A 78 10.57 -2.55 4.74
C VAL A 78 10.59 -1.03 4.80
N THR A 79 9.46 -0.44 5.18
CA THR A 79 9.34 0.98 5.45
C THR A 79 9.55 1.23 6.94
N ILE A 80 10.45 2.14 7.28
CA ILE A 80 10.79 2.46 8.68
C ILE A 80 10.40 3.91 9.01
N HIS A 81 9.66 4.09 10.11
CA HIS A 81 9.35 5.40 10.67
C HIS A 81 9.75 5.50 12.14
N SER A 82 10.18 6.68 12.58
CA SER A 82 10.21 6.97 14.00
C SER A 82 8.79 7.06 14.57
N CYS A 83 8.64 6.91 15.89
CA CYS A 83 7.35 7.14 16.56
C CYS A 83 6.77 8.52 16.24
N GLU A 84 7.59 9.56 16.21
CA GLU A 84 7.17 10.93 15.90
C GLU A 84 6.72 11.08 14.46
N ASN A 85 7.47 10.51 13.51
CA ASN A 85 7.07 10.51 12.11
C ASN A 85 5.75 9.76 11.92
N PHE A 86 5.58 8.60 12.55
CA PHE A 86 4.34 7.85 12.44
C PHE A 86 3.15 8.61 13.03
N GLU A 87 3.31 9.28 14.18
CA GLU A 87 2.25 10.15 14.71
C GLU A 87 1.91 11.31 13.78
N LEU A 88 2.90 11.90 13.10
CA LEU A 88 2.68 12.93 12.09
C LEU A 88 1.90 12.40 10.87
N LEU A 89 2.15 11.16 10.45
CA LEU A 89 1.33 10.48 9.43
C LEU A 89 -0.14 10.33 9.89
N LEU A 90 -0.35 9.96 11.15
CA LEU A 90 -1.67 9.80 11.74
C LEU A 90 -2.42 11.12 11.86
N GLU A 91 -1.75 12.19 12.29
CA GLU A 91 -2.28 13.55 12.33
C GLU A 91 -2.77 14.00 10.94
N LYS A 92 -1.97 13.71 9.92
CA LYS A 92 -2.29 14.00 8.52
C LYS A 92 -3.38 13.10 7.93
N ASN A 93 -3.79 12.06 8.66
CA ASN A 93 -4.70 10.99 8.22
C ASN A 93 -4.21 10.27 6.96
N TYR A 94 -2.89 10.06 6.86
CA TYR A 94 -2.25 9.35 5.76
C TYR A 94 -2.75 7.90 5.68
N MET A 95 -3.28 7.49 4.52
CA MET A 95 -4.13 6.30 4.45
C MET A 95 -3.41 5.01 4.81
N LEU A 96 -2.17 4.80 4.34
CA LEU A 96 -1.38 3.62 4.69
C LEU A 96 -1.12 3.51 6.21
N ALA A 97 -0.82 4.63 6.87
CA ALA A 97 -0.60 4.63 8.32
C ALA A 97 -1.91 4.34 9.08
N VAL A 98 -3.01 4.96 8.66
CA VAL A 98 -4.33 4.77 9.29
C VAL A 98 -4.83 3.35 9.10
N GLU A 99 -4.74 2.76 7.90
CA GLU A 99 -5.27 1.42 7.64
C GLU A 99 -4.54 0.34 8.46
N CYS A 100 -3.23 0.50 8.70
CA CYS A 100 -2.43 -0.43 9.51
C CYS A 100 -2.97 -0.59 10.94
N LEU A 101 -3.57 0.46 11.51
CA LEU A 101 -4.14 0.45 12.86
C LEU A 101 -5.35 -0.47 13.01
N PHE A 102 -5.98 -0.84 11.90
CA PHE A 102 -7.20 -1.62 11.87
C PHE A 102 -7.01 -2.99 11.21
N TYR A 103 -5.77 -3.38 10.88
CA TYR A 103 -5.52 -4.68 10.28
C TYR A 103 -5.99 -5.84 11.15
N PRO A 104 -6.39 -6.96 10.54
CA PRO A 104 -6.58 -8.22 11.24
C PRO A 104 -5.31 -8.63 12.01
N ASN A 105 -5.49 -9.30 13.16
CA ASN A 105 -4.40 -9.62 14.08
C ASN A 105 -3.25 -10.40 13.42
N GLU A 106 -3.54 -11.23 12.42
CA GLU A 106 -2.54 -12.00 11.68
C GLU A 106 -1.54 -11.13 10.87
N PHE A 107 -1.87 -9.86 10.63
CA PHE A 107 -1.01 -8.88 9.96
C PHE A 107 -0.37 -7.88 10.93
N ILE A 108 -0.73 -7.93 12.22
CA ILE A 108 -0.12 -7.13 13.29
C ILE A 108 0.93 -8.00 13.98
N ILE A 109 2.20 -7.77 13.65
CA ILE A 109 3.33 -8.59 14.11
C ILE A 109 3.81 -8.14 15.48
N ARG A 110 3.82 -6.83 15.72
CA ARG A 110 4.17 -6.22 17.01
C ARG A 110 3.33 -4.97 17.22
N ASN A 111 2.85 -4.77 18.45
CA ASN A 111 1.95 -3.66 18.77
C ASN A 111 2.21 -3.13 20.20
N ASN A 112 3.41 -2.64 20.48
CA ASN A 112 3.78 -2.18 21.82
C ASN A 112 3.14 -0.83 22.17
N ILE A 113 2.90 0.02 21.17
CA ILE A 113 2.18 1.29 21.32
C ILE A 113 0.79 1.16 20.70
N ASP A 114 -0.26 1.51 21.46
CA ASP A 114 -1.65 1.51 20.98
C ASP A 114 -1.97 2.75 20.14
N TYR A 115 -1.42 2.77 18.93
CA TYR A 115 -1.67 3.83 17.96
C TYR A 115 -3.12 3.90 17.50
N LYS A 116 -3.88 2.79 17.60
CA LYS A 116 -5.31 2.78 17.26
C LYS A 116 -6.10 3.67 18.21
N THR A 117 -5.89 3.52 19.52
CA THR A 117 -6.54 4.38 20.51
C THR A 117 -6.06 5.82 20.39
N ILE A 118 -4.75 6.06 20.21
CA ILE A 118 -4.19 7.40 20.00
C ILE A 118 -4.85 8.07 18.79
N TYR A 119 -4.92 7.39 17.65
CA TYR A 119 -5.54 7.91 16.43
C TYR A 119 -7.01 8.27 16.67
N LEU A 120 -7.80 7.35 17.19
CA LEU A 120 -9.24 7.55 17.40
C LEU A 120 -9.56 8.68 18.39
N THR A 121 -8.67 8.94 19.36
CA THR A 121 -8.87 9.95 20.39
C THR A 121 -8.30 11.31 20.03
N LYS A 122 -7.16 11.35 19.31
CA LYS A 122 -6.40 12.59 19.05
C LYS A 122 -6.45 13.06 17.60
N TYR A 123 -6.36 12.15 16.63
CA TYR A 123 -6.05 12.50 15.24
C TYR A 123 -7.21 12.23 14.25
N TYR A 124 -8.18 11.41 14.62
CA TYR A 124 -9.32 11.09 13.77
C TYR A 124 -10.10 12.35 13.41
N ASN A 125 -10.20 12.62 12.10
CA ASN A 125 -10.97 13.72 11.57
C ASN A 125 -11.66 13.27 10.27
N SER A 126 -12.99 13.15 10.30
CA SER A 126 -13.75 12.64 9.16
C SER A 126 -13.77 13.58 7.95
N LEU A 127 -13.66 14.90 8.15
CA LEU A 127 -13.55 15.85 7.05
C LEU A 127 -12.17 15.73 6.39
N ARG A 128 -11.11 15.64 7.21
CA ARG A 128 -9.75 15.43 6.72
C ARG A 128 -9.62 14.11 5.97
N LEU A 129 -10.14 13.01 6.53
CA LEU A 129 -10.18 11.71 5.87
C LEU A 129 -10.79 11.83 4.47
N LYS A 130 -11.97 12.46 4.33
CA LYS A 130 -12.58 12.66 3.00
C LYS A 130 -11.62 13.33 2.02
N GLN A 131 -10.97 14.41 2.45
CA GLN A 131 -10.04 15.14 1.58
C GLN A 131 -8.85 14.26 1.16
N VAL A 132 -8.25 13.54 2.11
CA VAL A 132 -7.13 12.62 1.82
C VAL A 132 -7.58 11.50 0.89
N ILE A 133 -8.71 10.85 1.17
CA ILE A 133 -9.26 9.77 0.33
C ILE A 133 -9.50 10.23 -1.12
N PHE A 134 -10.05 11.42 -1.32
CA PHE A 134 -10.24 11.98 -2.66
C PHE A 134 -8.92 12.33 -3.33
N TYR A 135 -7.97 12.90 -2.58
CA TYR A 135 -6.63 13.17 -3.09
C TYR A 135 -5.96 11.88 -3.56
N GLU A 136 -5.95 10.84 -2.73
CA GLU A 136 -5.37 9.52 -3.01
C GLU A 136 -5.99 8.84 -4.22
N ASN A 137 -7.32 8.92 -4.32
CA ASN A 137 -8.06 8.42 -5.46
C ASN A 137 -7.65 9.14 -6.75
N ASN A 138 -7.62 10.47 -6.73
CA ASN A 138 -7.19 11.28 -7.88
C ASN A 138 -5.72 11.07 -8.23
N HIS A 139 -4.84 10.98 -7.23
CA HIS A 139 -3.41 10.76 -7.41
C HIS A 139 -3.13 9.39 -8.03
N SER A 140 -3.85 8.35 -7.59
CA SER A 140 -3.80 7.03 -8.23
C SER A 140 -4.19 7.09 -9.71
N PHE A 141 -5.14 7.96 -10.09
CA PHE A 141 -5.52 8.14 -11.49
C PHE A 141 -4.52 8.98 -12.30
N LYS A 142 -3.73 9.88 -11.69
CA LYS A 142 -2.69 10.63 -12.42
C LYS A 142 -1.62 9.70 -12.99
N TYR A 143 -1.16 8.70 -12.21
CA TYR A 143 -0.23 7.67 -12.69
C TYR A 143 -0.80 6.77 -13.80
N VAL A 144 -2.11 6.83 -14.05
CA VAL A 144 -2.75 6.16 -15.19
C VAL A 144 -2.72 7.04 -16.45
N MET A 145 -2.61 8.37 -16.30
CA MET A 145 -2.64 9.33 -17.40
C MET A 145 -1.25 9.74 -17.89
N ASP A 146 -0.27 9.75 -16.98
CA ASP A 146 1.09 10.18 -17.26
C ASP A 146 1.90 8.97 -17.76
N ASP A 147 2.05 8.83 -19.09
CA ASP A 147 2.90 7.83 -19.76
C ASP A 147 4.41 8.05 -19.53
N ASP A 148 4.79 9.04 -18.72
CA ASP A 148 6.17 9.51 -18.57
C ASP A 148 6.83 8.92 -17.29
N ASP A 149 7.23 7.66 -17.34
CA ASP A 149 8.42 7.22 -16.59
C ASP A 149 9.15 6.11 -17.34
N ASP A 150 9.97 6.55 -18.29
CA ASP A 150 11.01 5.77 -18.94
C ASP A 150 12.00 5.23 -17.89
N ASN A 151 12.15 3.89 -17.90
CA ASN A 151 13.36 3.10 -17.65
C ASN A 151 13.30 2.04 -16.53
N GLU A 152 13.86 0.89 -16.89
CA GLU A 152 14.37 -0.22 -16.06
C GLU A 152 13.37 -1.31 -15.62
N ILE A 153 13.34 -2.46 -16.33
CA ILE A 153 13.99 -3.73 -15.90
C ILE A 153 13.60 -4.97 -16.75
N ASN A 154 14.67 -5.65 -17.19
CA ASN A 154 14.93 -7.07 -17.49
C ASN A 154 13.82 -8.06 -17.90
N SER A 155 14.10 -8.71 -19.03
CA SER A 155 13.48 -9.89 -19.62
C SER A 155 13.63 -11.15 -18.77
N HIS A 156 12.54 -11.85 -18.43
CA HIS A 156 12.58 -13.26 -17.97
C HIS A 156 11.55 -14.14 -18.69
N SER A 157 11.98 -15.38 -18.95
CA SER A 157 11.45 -16.38 -19.89
C SER A 157 10.17 -17.11 -19.46
N TYR A 158 9.34 -17.46 -20.45
CA TYR A 158 8.07 -18.18 -20.34
C TYR A 158 8.22 -19.68 -20.02
N ILE A 159 7.36 -20.20 -19.15
CA ILE A 159 7.06 -21.64 -18.99
C ILE A 159 5.53 -21.80 -19.05
N ASN A 160 5.05 -22.72 -19.88
CA ASN A 160 3.62 -22.93 -20.16
C ASN A 160 2.89 -23.71 -19.03
N PRO A 161 1.77 -23.18 -18.49
CA PRO A 161 0.95 -23.85 -17.50
C PRO A 161 -0.38 -24.45 -18.04
N THR A 162 -0.84 -25.54 -17.41
CA THR A 162 -2.07 -26.33 -17.71
C THR A 162 -3.36 -25.77 -17.06
N ILE A 163 -4.52 -26.35 -17.40
CA ILE A 163 -5.90 -25.86 -17.18
C ILE A 163 -6.26 -25.46 -15.73
N ASP A 164 -5.66 -26.05 -14.68
CA ASP A 164 -5.91 -25.61 -13.29
C ASP A 164 -5.19 -24.28 -12.92
N GLN A 165 -4.30 -23.78 -13.77
CA GLN A 165 -3.65 -22.48 -13.63
C GLN A 165 -4.50 -21.32 -14.20
N PHE A 166 -5.69 -21.55 -14.74
CA PHE A 166 -6.51 -20.47 -15.33
C PHE A 166 -6.94 -19.39 -14.32
N LEU A 167 -7.15 -19.76 -13.04
CA LEU A 167 -7.47 -18.81 -11.97
C LEU A 167 -6.25 -18.04 -11.43
N CYS A 168 -5.03 -18.52 -11.70
CA CYS A 168 -3.78 -17.84 -11.33
C CYS A 168 -3.06 -17.19 -12.51
N ASN A 169 -3.39 -17.54 -13.76
CA ASN A 169 -2.75 -17.03 -14.98
C ASN A 169 -3.23 -15.64 -15.39
N ALA A 170 -4.39 -15.17 -14.92
CA ALA A 170 -4.79 -13.76 -15.12
C ALA A 170 -3.80 -12.77 -14.47
N ILE A 171 -2.89 -13.26 -13.63
CA ILE A 171 -1.80 -12.51 -12.99
C ILE A 171 -0.48 -12.64 -13.78
N GLN A 172 -0.37 -13.56 -14.74
CA GLN A 172 0.87 -13.81 -15.51
C GLN A 172 0.77 -13.39 -16.98
N THR A 173 -0.41 -13.01 -17.47
CA THR A 173 -0.62 -12.59 -18.86
C THR A 173 -0.44 -11.09 -19.09
N THR A 174 -0.25 -10.31 -18.04
CA THR A 174 -0.04 -8.87 -18.07
C THR A 174 1.45 -8.54 -18.15
N THR A 175 1.86 -7.57 -18.96
CA THR A 175 3.22 -6.99 -18.82
C THR A 175 3.32 -6.20 -17.51
N ILE A 176 4.54 -5.86 -17.08
CA ILE A 176 4.78 -5.06 -15.86
C ILE A 176 3.99 -3.73 -15.93
N ASP A 177 3.91 -3.12 -17.11
CA ASP A 177 3.21 -1.86 -17.34
C ASP A 177 1.67 -2.03 -17.31
N GLU A 178 1.18 -3.15 -17.84
CA GLU A 178 -0.25 -3.50 -17.79
C GLU A 178 -0.72 -3.79 -16.35
N ASP A 179 0.11 -4.43 -15.53
CA ASP A 179 -0.19 -4.62 -14.10
C ASP A 179 -0.15 -3.30 -13.31
N ARG A 180 0.69 -2.33 -13.69
CA ARG A 180 0.73 -1.00 -13.06
C ARG A 180 -0.59 -0.25 -13.23
N LEU A 181 -1.10 -0.18 -14.46
CA LEU A 181 -2.40 0.46 -14.75
C LEU A 181 -3.52 -0.09 -13.87
N LEU A 182 -3.69 -1.41 -13.89
CA LEU A 182 -4.77 -2.08 -13.15
C LEU A 182 -4.58 -1.96 -11.64
N LYS A 183 -3.32 -1.98 -11.17
CA LYS A 183 -2.96 -1.76 -9.76
C LYS A 183 -3.32 -0.35 -9.30
N TYR A 184 -3.00 0.69 -10.06
CA TYR A 184 -3.31 2.07 -9.69
C TYR A 184 -4.83 2.34 -9.72
N LEU A 185 -5.54 1.86 -10.74
CA LEU A 185 -7.00 1.94 -10.80
C LEU A 185 -7.65 1.29 -9.56
N PHE A 186 -7.21 0.09 -9.21
CA PHE A 186 -7.70 -0.61 -8.04
C PHE A 186 -7.34 0.11 -6.73
N HIS A 187 -6.12 0.63 -6.62
CA HIS A 187 -5.65 1.36 -5.44
C HIS A 187 -6.54 2.57 -5.12
N GLY A 188 -6.88 3.36 -6.15
CA GLY A 188 -7.79 4.49 -6.00
C GLY A 188 -9.17 4.06 -5.48
N LEU A 189 -9.76 3.00 -6.03
CA LEU A 189 -11.06 2.48 -5.57
C LEU A 189 -10.98 1.94 -4.13
N ARG A 190 -9.86 1.34 -3.76
CA ARG A 190 -9.63 0.80 -2.42
C ARG A 190 -9.60 1.87 -1.35
N TYR A 191 -8.99 3.02 -1.62
CA TYR A 191 -9.02 4.11 -0.65
C TYR A 191 -10.40 4.72 -0.48
N LEU A 192 -11.21 4.79 -1.55
CA LEU A 192 -12.63 5.16 -1.41
C LEU A 192 -13.37 4.19 -0.50
N ASP A 193 -13.13 2.88 -0.66
CA ASP A 193 -13.76 1.82 0.12
C ASP A 193 -13.36 1.86 1.60
N ILE A 194 -12.06 1.83 1.88
CA ILE A 194 -11.49 1.90 3.23
C ILE A 194 -11.93 3.19 3.92
N GLY A 195 -11.89 4.29 3.18
CA GLY A 195 -12.30 5.59 3.65
C GLY A 195 -13.77 5.67 4.05
N GLU A 196 -14.66 5.07 3.26
CA GLU A 196 -16.08 4.95 3.57
C GLU A 196 -16.32 4.15 4.86
N GLN A 197 -15.61 3.03 5.04
CA GLN A 197 -15.68 2.23 6.27
C GLN A 197 -15.24 3.07 7.48
N LEU A 198 -14.07 3.71 7.41
CA LEU A 198 -13.52 4.55 8.49
C LEU A 198 -14.45 5.71 8.86
N ILE A 199 -15.01 6.42 7.87
CA ILE A 199 -15.90 7.57 8.14
C ILE A 199 -17.20 7.11 8.81
N ARG A 200 -17.76 5.98 8.39
CA ARG A 200 -19.06 5.50 8.89
C ARG A 200 -18.96 4.77 10.22
N THR A 201 -17.93 3.95 10.40
CA THR A 201 -17.83 3.02 11.54
C THR A 201 -16.62 3.28 12.43
N LYS A 202 -15.73 4.19 12.07
CA LYS A 202 -14.42 4.40 12.73
C LYS A 202 -13.59 3.12 12.80
N SER A 203 -13.79 2.23 11.83
CA SER A 203 -13.14 0.93 11.77
C SER A 203 -13.08 0.44 10.31
N ILE A 204 -12.27 -0.59 10.06
CA ILE A 204 -12.22 -1.30 8.79
C ILE A 204 -12.57 -2.75 9.09
N HIS A 205 -13.64 -3.25 8.50
CA HIS A 205 -14.20 -4.57 8.81
C HIS A 205 -13.83 -5.61 7.76
N ASN A 206 -13.59 -5.19 6.52
CA ASN A 206 -13.22 -6.10 5.45
C ASN A 206 -12.28 -5.42 4.46
N PHE A 207 -10.98 -5.72 4.59
CA PHE A 207 -9.92 -5.24 3.68
C PHE A 207 -9.99 -5.87 2.29
N LYS A 208 -10.79 -6.93 2.12
CA LYS A 208 -10.98 -7.65 0.86
C LYS A 208 -12.30 -7.29 0.18
N ARG A 209 -13.08 -6.35 0.75
CA ARG A 209 -14.47 -6.04 0.33
C ARG A 209 -14.59 -5.78 -1.16
N ILE A 210 -13.60 -5.10 -1.74
CA ILE A 210 -13.59 -4.74 -3.15
C ILE A 210 -12.52 -5.44 -3.97
N SER A 211 -11.80 -6.42 -3.41
CA SER A 211 -10.74 -7.10 -4.15
C SER A 211 -11.25 -7.82 -5.40
N TYR A 212 -12.54 -8.22 -5.41
CA TYR A 212 -13.23 -8.73 -6.60
C TYR A 212 -13.18 -7.75 -7.80
N ILE A 213 -13.16 -6.43 -7.53
CA ILE A 213 -13.10 -5.40 -8.58
C ILE A 213 -11.78 -5.48 -9.37
N LEU A 214 -10.65 -5.78 -8.71
CA LEU A 214 -9.38 -5.95 -9.41
C LEU A 214 -9.47 -7.07 -10.46
N PHE A 215 -10.14 -8.18 -10.13
CA PHE A 215 -10.33 -9.30 -11.06
C PHE A 215 -11.28 -8.91 -12.21
N HIS A 216 -12.37 -8.18 -11.94
CA HIS A 216 -13.23 -7.67 -13.01
C HIS A 216 -12.51 -6.70 -13.94
N ILE A 217 -11.69 -5.80 -13.38
CA ILE A 217 -10.86 -4.87 -14.16
C ILE A 217 -9.89 -5.66 -15.06
N LYS A 218 -9.26 -6.72 -14.52
CA LYS A 218 -8.41 -7.64 -15.29
C LYS A 218 -9.17 -8.38 -16.39
N ASP A 219 -10.38 -8.85 -16.13
CA ASP A 219 -11.20 -9.53 -17.13
C ASP A 219 -11.61 -8.60 -18.27
N ILE A 220 -12.02 -7.37 -17.94
CA ILE A 220 -12.32 -6.34 -18.95
C ILE A 220 -11.07 -6.04 -19.77
N TYR A 221 -9.92 -5.89 -19.12
CA TYR A 221 -8.64 -5.64 -19.77
C TYR A 221 -8.30 -6.71 -20.81
N ILE A 222 -8.33 -7.98 -20.39
CA ILE A 222 -8.01 -9.13 -21.25
C ILE A 222 -9.02 -9.23 -22.41
N ASN A 223 -10.31 -9.08 -22.14
CA ASN A 223 -11.36 -9.18 -23.16
C ASN A 223 -11.33 -8.04 -24.18
N ASN A 224 -10.74 -6.89 -23.85
CA ASN A 224 -10.54 -5.77 -24.77
C ASN A 224 -9.17 -5.80 -25.45
N ASN A 225 -8.60 -6.98 -25.68
CA ASN A 225 -7.29 -7.15 -26.31
C ASN A 225 -6.20 -6.30 -25.63
N LYS A 226 -6.22 -6.22 -24.30
CA LYS A 226 -5.24 -5.45 -23.51
C LYS A 226 -5.27 -3.95 -23.79
N ASN A 227 -6.38 -3.42 -24.32
CA ASN A 227 -6.58 -2.00 -24.57
C ASN A 227 -7.56 -1.40 -23.54
N MET A 228 -7.11 -0.34 -22.84
CA MET A 228 -7.93 0.45 -21.90
C MET A 228 -7.93 1.93 -22.25
N ASP A 229 -7.64 2.28 -23.50
CA ASP A 229 -7.62 3.65 -23.98
C ASP A 229 -8.97 4.32 -23.70
N PHE A 230 -10.07 3.57 -23.79
CA PHE A 230 -11.40 4.07 -23.45
C PHE A 230 -11.56 4.49 -21.98
N VAL A 231 -10.86 3.84 -21.03
CA VAL A 231 -10.87 4.23 -19.61
C VAL A 231 -10.02 5.47 -19.40
N ILE A 232 -8.85 5.51 -20.04
CA ILE A 232 -7.95 6.67 -20.02
C ILE A 232 -8.67 7.88 -20.62
N ASP A 233 -9.28 7.74 -21.80
CA ASP A 233 -10.07 8.76 -22.47
C ASP A 233 -11.25 9.21 -21.62
N TYR A 234 -12.00 8.27 -21.03
CA TYR A 234 -13.11 8.61 -20.12
C TYR A 234 -12.61 9.48 -18.95
N MET A 235 -11.49 9.10 -18.33
CA MET A 235 -10.92 9.86 -17.22
C MET A 235 -10.43 11.25 -17.67
N LYS A 236 -9.80 11.36 -18.84
CA LYS A 236 -9.40 12.65 -19.44
C LYS A 236 -10.61 13.57 -19.70
N THR A 237 -11.77 13.02 -20.05
CA THR A 237 -13.00 13.83 -20.29
C THR A 237 -13.71 14.30 -19.01
N LYS A 238 -13.29 13.84 -17.83
CA LYS A 238 -13.94 14.11 -16.54
C LYS A 238 -13.16 15.06 -15.62
N GLN A 239 -11.99 15.51 -16.03
CA GLN A 239 -11.25 16.61 -15.39
C GLN A 239 -11.78 17.96 -15.88
#